data_AF-A0A7K3XDM2-F1
#
_entry.id   AF-A0A7K3XDM2-F1
#
_cell.length_a   1.000
_cell.length_b   1.000
_cell.length_c   1.000
_cell.angle_alpha   90.00
_cell.angle_beta   90.00
_cell.angle_gamma   90.00
#
_symmetry.space_group_name_H-M   'P 1'
#
loop_
_entity.id
_entity.type
_entity.pdbx_description
1 polymer ?
#
loop_
_entity_poly.entity_id
_entity_poly.type
_entity_poly.pdbx_seq_one_letter_code
_entity_poly.pdbx_strand_id
1 'polypeptide(L)'
;VQFATAPNADDGATFWPYLRDPETLARPWAIPGTPGLEHRIGGLEKADKTGDISYDPANHDFMVRTRAARIEAIGVPDVEVDDPDGDARVLVLG
;
A
#
# COMPACT_ATOMS: atom_id res chain seq x y z
N VAL A 1 -9.39 -8.43 3.01
CA VAL A 1 -9.08 -6.98 3.08
C VAL A 1 -10.13 -6.32 3.96
N GLN A 2 -9.71 -5.52 4.94
CA GLN A 2 -10.62 -4.74 5.77
C GLN A 2 -10.87 -3.38 5.09
N PHE A 3 -12.14 -3.01 4.91
CA PHE A 3 -12.51 -1.73 4.34
C PHE A 3 -12.72 -0.69 5.45
N ALA A 4 -12.38 0.56 5.16
CA ALA A 4 -12.70 1.70 6.00
C ALA A 4 -14.22 1.90 6.05
N THR A 5 -14.73 2.16 7.24
CA THR A 5 -16.16 2.37 7.51
C THR A 5 -16.45 3.74 8.11
N ALA A 6 -15.42 4.52 8.43
CA ALA A 6 -15.51 5.84 9.04
C ALA A 6 -14.30 6.72 8.65
N PRO A 7 -14.43 8.06 8.77
CA PRO A 7 -13.31 9.00 8.66
C PRO A 7 -12.14 8.64 9.58
N ASN A 8 -10.93 9.04 9.18
CA ASN A 8 -9.67 8.65 9.85
C ASN A 8 -8.66 9.81 9.99
N ALA A 9 -9.07 11.04 9.68
CA ALA A 9 -8.30 12.22 10.00
C ALA A 9 -8.48 12.62 11.46
N ASP A 10 -7.57 13.46 11.96
CA ASP A 10 -7.58 13.94 13.35
C ASP A 10 -8.82 14.77 13.71
N ASP A 11 -9.52 15.30 12.70
CA ASP A 11 -10.78 16.05 12.85
C ASP A 11 -12.01 15.14 13.04
N GLY A 12 -11.87 13.83 12.88
CA GLY A 12 -12.94 12.84 12.99
C GLY A 12 -14.02 12.93 11.88
N ALA A 13 -13.84 13.78 10.89
CA ALA A 13 -14.84 14.06 9.85
C ALA A 13 -14.29 13.81 8.43
N THR A 14 -12.98 13.89 8.25
CA THR A 14 -12.34 13.75 6.94
C THR A 14 -11.78 12.33 6.75
N PHE A 15 -12.03 11.77 5.57
CA PHE A 15 -11.37 10.54 5.14
C PHE A 15 -10.08 10.86 4.38
N TRP A 16 -8.96 10.33 4.86
CA TRP A 16 -7.63 10.40 4.26
C TRP A 16 -7.30 9.09 3.53
N PRO A 17 -7.58 9.02 2.20
CA PRO A 17 -7.40 7.82 1.37
C PRO A 17 -5.93 7.40 1.17
N TYR A 18 -4.97 8.27 1.46
CA TYR A 18 -3.54 7.99 1.35
C TYR A 18 -2.86 7.88 2.72
N LEU A 19 -3.61 7.95 3.84
CA LEU A 19 -3.06 7.69 5.17
C LEU A 19 -2.51 6.26 5.21
N ARG A 20 -1.26 6.11 5.65
CA ARG A 20 -0.57 4.83 5.69
C ARG A 20 -0.68 4.22 7.07
N ASP A 21 -0.99 2.93 7.11
CA ASP A 21 -0.81 2.13 8.31
C ASP A 21 0.68 2.14 8.69
N PRO A 22 1.04 2.45 9.95
CA PRO A 22 2.43 2.64 10.35
C PRO A 22 3.27 1.36 10.31
N GLU A 23 2.64 0.18 10.37
CA GLU A 23 3.34 -1.11 10.37
C GLU A 23 3.45 -1.68 8.95
N THR A 24 2.37 -1.64 8.19
CA THR A 24 2.25 -2.31 6.88
C THR A 24 2.39 -1.38 5.69
N LEU A 25 2.31 -0.06 5.92
CA LEU A 25 2.22 0.98 4.88
C LEU A 25 1.05 0.74 3.89
N ALA A 26 0.07 -0.07 4.27
CA ALA A 26 -1.16 -0.23 3.52
C ALA A 26 -1.99 1.06 3.60
N ARG A 27 -2.79 1.31 2.56
CA ARG A 27 -3.77 2.40 2.57
C ARG A 27 -5.13 1.85 3.01
N PRO A 28 -5.95 2.63 3.72
CA PRO A 28 -7.35 2.30 3.92
C PRO A 28 -8.06 2.31 2.56
N TRP A 29 -8.85 1.28 2.30
CA TRP A 29 -9.73 1.24 1.14
C TRP A 29 -11.16 1.44 1.61
N ALA A 30 -11.89 2.35 0.97
CA ALA A 30 -13.33 2.51 1.18
C ALA A 30 -14.09 1.90 0.00
N ILE A 31 -15.26 1.34 0.27
CA ILE A 31 -16.16 0.84 -0.78
C ILE A 31 -16.75 2.08 -1.50
N PRO A 32 -16.77 2.12 -2.85
CA PRO A 32 -17.42 3.21 -3.56
C PRO A 32 -18.88 3.39 -3.12
N GLY A 33 -19.28 4.62 -2.81
CA GLY A 33 -20.62 4.94 -2.34
C GLY A 33 -20.81 4.88 -0.81
N THR A 34 -19.76 4.58 -0.03
CA THR A 34 -19.82 4.73 1.43
C THR A 34 -19.90 6.22 1.83
N PRO A 35 -20.98 6.67 2.49
CA PRO A 35 -21.13 8.08 2.88
C PRO A 35 -20.02 8.54 3.83
N GLY A 36 -19.50 9.75 3.60
CA GLY A 36 -18.45 10.35 4.43
C GLY A 36 -17.04 9.86 4.11
N LEU A 37 -16.88 8.93 3.16
CA LEU A 37 -15.58 8.45 2.68
C LEU A 37 -15.34 8.84 1.21
N GLU A 38 -15.97 9.92 0.74
CA GLU A 38 -15.80 10.41 -0.61
C GLU A 38 -14.34 10.83 -0.84
N HIS A 39 -13.72 10.29 -1.90
CA HIS A 39 -12.31 10.55 -2.18
C HIS A 39 -11.97 10.39 -3.66
N ARG A 40 -10.76 10.81 -4.05
CA ARG A 40 -10.26 10.70 -5.43
C ARG A 40 -9.02 9.82 -5.51
N ILE A 41 -9.08 8.82 -6.37
CA ILE A 41 -7.93 8.00 -6.76
C ILE A 41 -7.59 8.34 -8.22
N GLY A 42 -6.32 8.30 -8.59
CA GLY A 42 -5.87 8.55 -9.97
C GLY A 42 -4.39 8.25 -10.15
N GLY A 43 -3.91 8.33 -11.40
CA GLY A 43 -2.53 8.02 -11.78
C GLY A 43 -1.52 9.16 -11.60
N LEU A 44 -2.01 10.40 -11.41
CA LEU A 44 -1.13 11.53 -11.04
C LEU A 44 -0.62 11.35 -9.61
N GLU A 45 0.50 11.99 -9.28
CA GLU A 45 1.07 12.00 -7.93
C GLU A 45 0.10 12.59 -6.91
N LYS A 46 0.14 12.02 -5.70
CA LYS A 46 -0.85 12.24 -4.65
C LYS A 46 -0.18 12.71 -3.37
N ALA A 47 -0.76 13.73 -2.75
CA ALA A 47 -0.34 14.20 -1.45
C ALA A 47 -0.49 13.07 -0.40
N ASP A 48 0.50 12.97 0.48
CA ASP A 48 0.40 12.11 1.67
C ASP A 48 -0.89 12.42 2.43
N LYS A 49 -1.52 11.36 2.96
CA LYS A 49 -2.82 11.39 3.68
C LYS A 49 -4.02 11.79 2.81
N THR A 50 -4.07 13.03 2.31
CA THR A 50 -5.28 13.61 1.71
C THR A 50 -5.62 13.02 0.34
N GLY A 51 -4.62 12.64 -0.46
CA GLY A 51 -4.85 12.16 -1.83
C GLY A 51 -5.20 13.24 -2.85
N ASP A 52 -4.94 14.51 -2.54
CA ASP A 52 -4.99 15.60 -3.52
C ASP A 52 -3.85 15.48 -4.53
N ILE A 53 -3.97 16.13 -5.69
CA ILE A 53 -2.87 16.15 -6.67
C ILE A 53 -1.70 16.94 -6.07
N SER A 54 -0.50 16.35 -6.12
CA SER A 54 0.72 17.02 -5.65
C SER A 54 1.75 17.10 -6.77
N TYR A 55 2.41 18.26 -6.85
CA TYR A 55 3.60 18.49 -7.68
C TYR A 55 4.84 18.81 -6.83
N ASP A 56 4.72 18.67 -5.50
CA ASP A 56 5.81 18.96 -4.58
C ASP A 56 6.91 17.88 -4.70
N PRO A 57 8.18 18.26 -4.94
CA PRO A 57 9.27 17.30 -5.10
C PRO A 57 9.56 16.49 -3.82
N ALA A 58 9.39 17.08 -2.64
CA ALA A 58 9.58 16.38 -1.37
C ALA A 58 8.46 15.35 -1.13
N ASN A 59 7.22 15.69 -1.48
CA ASN A 59 6.13 14.71 -1.47
C ASN A 59 6.41 13.56 -2.45
N HIS A 60 6.92 13.87 -3.65
CA HIS A 60 7.25 12.85 -4.63
C HIS A 60 8.32 11.86 -4.10
N ASP A 61 9.45 12.36 -3.57
CA ASP A 61 10.50 11.52 -2.99
C ASP A 61 9.94 10.66 -1.83
N PHE A 62 9.17 11.28 -0.93
CA PHE A 62 8.53 10.58 0.18
C PHE A 62 7.61 9.45 -0.29
N MET A 63 6.72 9.72 -1.25
CA MET A 63 5.75 8.75 -1.74
C MET A 63 6.42 7.64 -2.56
N VAL A 64 7.50 7.92 -3.29
CA VAL A 64 8.34 6.91 -3.97
C VAL A 64 8.95 5.95 -2.96
N ARG A 65 9.64 6.47 -1.93
CA ARG A 65 10.26 5.64 -0.90
C ARG A 65 9.24 4.84 -0.11
N THR A 66 8.10 5.45 0.23
CA THR A 66 7.01 4.78 0.97
C THR A 66 6.42 3.61 0.16
N ARG A 67 6.25 3.77 -1.16
CA ARG A 67 5.78 2.70 -2.04
C ARG A 67 6.80 1.56 -2.15
N ALA A 68 8.09 1.87 -2.25
CA ALA A 68 9.16 0.87 -2.25
C ALA A 68 9.22 0.10 -0.93
N ALA A 69 9.26 0.80 0.21
CA ALA A 69 9.29 0.22 1.55
C ALA A 69 8.10 -0.72 1.81
N ARG A 70 6.90 -0.36 1.33
CA ARG A 70 5.73 -1.26 1.41
C ARG A 70 5.98 -2.60 0.71
N ILE A 71 6.63 -2.59 -0.46
CA ILE A 71 6.92 -3.82 -1.22
C ILE A 71 8.01 -4.62 -0.54
N GLU A 72 9.06 -3.97 -0.06
CA GLU A 72 10.15 -4.60 0.68
C GLU A 72 9.66 -5.30 1.96
N ALA A 73 8.61 -4.77 2.59
CA ALA A 73 8.00 -5.35 3.77
C ALA A 73 7.13 -6.60 3.49
N ILE A 74 6.90 -6.98 2.22
CA ILE A 74 6.12 -8.17 1.89
C ILE A 74 6.99 -9.40 2.14
N GLY A 75 6.65 -10.19 3.16
CA GLY A 75 7.21 -11.52 3.34
C GLY A 75 6.82 -12.42 2.17
N VAL A 76 7.81 -12.91 1.43
CA VAL A 76 7.63 -13.89 0.36
C VAL A 76 8.09 -15.25 0.89
N PRO A 77 7.22 -16.28 0.90
CA PRO A 77 7.63 -17.63 1.28
C PRO A 77 8.73 -18.15 0.37
N ASP A 78 9.57 -19.03 0.90
CA ASP A 78 10.55 -19.76 0.09
C ASP A 78 9.85 -20.56 -1.01
N VAL A 79 10.53 -20.73 -2.13
CA VAL A 79 10.05 -21.56 -3.24
C VAL A 79 9.96 -23.02 -2.80
N GLU A 80 8.85 -23.68 -3.13
CA GLU A 80 8.76 -25.13 -2.98
C GLU A 80 9.65 -25.80 -4.01
N VAL A 81 10.56 -26.66 -3.56
CA VAL A 81 11.49 -27.41 -4.42
C VAL A 81 10.99 -28.85 -4.53
N ASP A 82 10.75 -29.30 -5.76
CA ASP A 82 10.49 -30.71 -6.06
C ASP A 82 11.84 -31.46 -6.11
N ASP A 83 12.29 -31.91 -4.95
CA ASP A 83 13.49 -32.73 -4.76
C ASP A 83 13.15 -33.95 -3.88
N PRO A 84 12.71 -35.07 -4.49
CA PRO A 84 12.30 -36.26 -3.75
C PRO A 84 13.39 -36.87 -2.87
N ASP A 85 14.66 -36.75 -3.27
CA ASP A 85 15.81 -37.34 -2.57
C ASP A 85 16.51 -36.33 -1.63
N GLY A 86 16.26 -35.03 -1.82
CA GLY A 86 16.71 -33.94 -0.95
C GLY A 86 18.19 -33.58 -1.09
N ASP A 87 18.89 -34.13 -2.08
CA ASP A 87 20.33 -33.95 -2.32
C ASP A 87 20.66 -33.47 -3.74
N ALA A 88 19.66 -32.95 -4.46
CA ALA A 88 19.85 -32.43 -5.80
C ALA A 88 20.94 -31.33 -5.84
N ARG A 89 21.89 -31.47 -6.77
CA ARG A 89 23.03 -30.54 -6.89
C ARG A 89 22.77 -29.32 -7.77
N VAL A 90 21.69 -29.35 -8.56
CA VAL A 90 21.38 -28.33 -9.56
C VAL A 90 19.90 -27.99 -9.46
N LEU A 91 19.60 -26.71 -9.27
CA LEU A 91 18.26 -26.15 -9.37
C LEU A 91 18.03 -25.65 -10.80
N VAL A 92 16.92 -26.04 -11.42
CA VAL A 92 16.48 -25.51 -12.72
C VAL A 92 15.25 -24.62 -12.49
N LEU A 93 15.31 -23.39 -13.00
CA LEU A 93 14.22 -22.41 -12.93
C LEU A 93 13.75 -22.09 -14.36
N GLY A 94 12.44 -22.10 -14.61
CA GLY A 94 11.85 -21.87 -15.93
C GLY A 94 10.38 -21.56 -15.88
#